data_AF-A0A0S8JCK9-F1
#
_entry.id   AF-A0A0S8JCK9-F1
#
_cell.length_a   1.000
_cell.length_b   1.000
_cell.length_c   1.000
_cell.angle_alpha   90.00
_cell.angle_beta   90.00
_cell.angle_gamma   90.00
#
_symmetry.space_group_name_H-M   'P 1'
#
loop_
_entity.id
_entity.type
_entity.pdbx_description
1 polymer ?
#
loop_
_entity_poly.entity_id
_entity_poly.type
_entity_poly.pdbx_seq_one_letter_code
_entity_poly.pdbx_strand_id
1 'polypeptide(L)'
;GPAGMYKTSVYPESQTGSHGLAFQIGAIGHNLTESQYGIASIKFRWNLSGTYQQVIPRYISTDQNGGDEHEFLNDYFPDMGKLATAIFLKGYQWPFDPRKVTDHGSSLIDILVYRETVQKGQRVFLDYTRNPSGNGKLQDFSFDQLHPEAYDYLTKSDALLDTPIQRLAKMNPPAIELYKNNGIDLTKEHVEIAVCVQHNNGGLRGNIWWESNVKHLFPVGEVNGTHGIYRPGGSALNAGQVGSLRAAMYIASKYSDEPLSDRDFIDLLTPQIQSIFRSSKMMVDRNDDTDLLQSARSDIQTRMSRYGAHIRNAATIKQTISEAWKLYHRLQTQMSVASIRELAEAIQTLDICLTHIMYLEAMGEYMDKKGKSRGSYLVVDPYGKKPCADLGDEWRFSLNEKNALVNQKILELWMDENSRIQKRWVDIRPVPNEEGWFENVWRDFREGKTIF
;
A
#
# COMPACT_ATOMS: atom_id res chain seq x y z
N GLY A 1 1.82 -1.19 8.67
CA GLY A 1 2.01 -2.07 7.50
C GLY A 1 3.48 -2.25 7.14
N PRO A 2 3.83 -3.03 6.09
CA PRO A 2 5.18 -3.26 5.59
C PRO A 2 5.66 -2.09 4.70
N ALA A 3 5.71 -0.88 5.23
CA ALA A 3 5.99 0.32 4.45
C ALA A 3 7.43 0.41 3.93
N GLY A 4 8.38 -0.17 4.66
CA GLY A 4 9.82 -0.06 4.41
C GLY A 4 10.28 -0.70 3.10
N MET A 5 9.48 -1.60 2.52
CA MET A 5 9.76 -2.22 1.23
C MET A 5 9.31 -1.38 0.02
N TYR A 6 8.66 -0.24 0.18
CA TYR A 6 8.19 0.59 -0.95
C TYR A 6 8.94 1.92 -1.02
N LYS A 7 9.23 2.37 -2.25
CA LYS A 7 9.79 3.71 -2.51
C LYS A 7 8.73 4.80 -2.34
N THR A 8 7.55 4.58 -2.91
CA THR A 8 6.41 5.51 -2.85
C THR A 8 5.37 5.02 -1.83
N SER A 9 5.27 5.74 -0.73
CA SER A 9 4.54 5.32 0.46
C SER A 9 3.96 6.55 1.18
N VAL A 10 2.72 6.44 1.67
CA VAL A 10 2.10 7.49 2.49
C VAL A 10 2.26 7.24 3.99
N TYR A 11 2.86 6.12 4.37
CA TYR A 11 3.13 5.83 5.77
C TYR A 11 4.12 6.84 6.34
N PRO A 12 4.01 7.22 7.63
CA PRO A 12 5.03 8.02 8.29
C PRO A 12 6.41 7.39 8.14
N GLU A 13 7.47 8.21 8.07
CA GLU A 13 8.84 7.74 7.83
C GLU A 13 9.34 6.76 8.90
N SER A 14 8.83 6.88 10.13
CA SER A 14 9.12 5.97 11.23
C SER A 14 8.53 4.57 11.05
N GLN A 15 7.60 4.39 10.12
CA GLN A 15 6.95 3.10 9.87
C GLN A 15 7.70 2.33 8.79
N THR A 16 8.27 1.19 9.15
CA THR A 16 8.98 0.30 8.23
C THR A 16 8.30 -1.07 8.12
N GLY A 17 7.72 -1.56 9.21
CA GLY A 17 7.20 -2.92 9.34
C GLY A 17 8.28 -3.93 9.77
N SER A 18 7.83 -5.11 10.21
CA SER A 18 8.68 -6.16 10.81
C SER A 18 8.19 -7.59 10.50
N HIS A 19 7.62 -7.82 9.31
CA HIS A 19 6.99 -9.10 9.00
C HIS A 19 8.02 -10.24 8.82
N GLY A 20 9.23 -9.92 8.34
CA GLY A 20 10.29 -10.88 8.07
C GLY A 20 10.66 -11.68 9.31
N LEU A 21 10.80 -11.02 10.46
CA LEU A 21 11.05 -11.67 11.75
C LEU A 21 9.96 -12.68 12.13
N ALA A 22 8.68 -12.35 11.89
CA ALA A 22 7.58 -13.28 12.14
C ALA A 22 7.64 -14.47 11.17
N PHE A 23 7.96 -14.24 9.90
CA PHE A 23 8.15 -15.33 8.93
C PHE A 23 9.33 -16.24 9.30
N GLN A 24 10.41 -15.70 9.87
CA GLN A 24 11.56 -16.50 10.34
C GLN A 24 11.21 -17.56 11.37
N ILE A 25 10.18 -17.33 12.17
CA ILE A 25 9.70 -18.29 13.17
C ILE A 25 8.48 -19.09 12.68
N GLY A 26 8.21 -19.08 11.37
CA GLY A 26 7.13 -19.84 10.77
C GLY A 26 5.74 -19.25 10.98
N ALA A 27 5.62 -17.95 11.31
CA ALA A 27 4.31 -17.30 11.31
C ALA A 27 3.72 -17.32 9.89
N ILE A 28 2.43 -17.61 9.80
CA ILE A 28 1.70 -17.70 8.54
C ILE A 28 1.22 -16.32 8.15
N GLY A 29 1.53 -15.89 6.94
CA GLY A 29 0.92 -14.75 6.27
C GLY A 29 -0.29 -15.18 5.47
N HIS A 30 -1.33 -14.34 5.40
CA HIS A 30 -2.49 -14.53 4.53
C HIS A 30 -2.79 -13.26 3.73
N ASN A 31 -3.20 -13.43 2.47
CA ASN A 31 -3.57 -12.33 1.56
C ASN A 31 -2.46 -11.27 1.38
N LEU A 32 -1.18 -11.65 1.42
CA LEU A 32 -0.05 -10.71 1.27
C LEU A 32 -0.07 -9.94 -0.07
N THR A 33 -0.82 -10.42 -1.05
CA THR A 33 -1.06 -9.73 -2.33
C THR A 33 -1.97 -8.51 -2.22
N GLU A 34 -2.70 -8.35 -1.12
CA GLU A 34 -3.77 -7.38 -0.94
C GLU A 34 -3.28 -6.16 -0.14
N SER A 35 -3.09 -5.04 -0.84
CA SER A 35 -2.77 -3.73 -0.29
C SER A 35 -3.64 -2.68 -0.98
N GLN A 36 -3.79 -1.50 -0.38
CA GLN A 36 -4.45 -0.33 -0.97
C GLN A 36 -3.41 0.68 -1.44
N TYR A 37 -3.59 1.17 -2.66
CA TYR A 37 -2.73 2.16 -3.29
C TYR A 37 -3.56 3.35 -3.78
N GLY A 38 -2.98 4.54 -3.75
CA GLY A 38 -3.64 5.72 -4.29
C GLY A 38 -2.72 6.93 -4.35
N ILE A 39 -3.21 7.99 -4.98
CA ILE A 39 -2.46 9.24 -5.13
C ILE A 39 -2.22 9.88 -3.77
N ALA A 40 -0.95 10.18 -3.49
CA ALA A 40 -0.50 10.86 -2.29
C ALA A 40 0.63 11.83 -2.63
N SER A 41 0.77 12.89 -1.84
CA SER A 41 1.94 13.75 -1.91
C SER A 41 3.16 13.04 -1.32
N ILE A 42 4.33 13.28 -1.91
CA ILE A 42 5.54 12.53 -1.56
C ILE A 42 6.51 13.31 -0.67
N LYS A 43 6.51 14.66 -0.72
CA LYS A 43 7.33 15.52 0.15
C LYS A 43 6.79 15.52 1.59
N PHE A 44 5.53 15.94 1.74
CA PHE A 44 4.74 15.69 2.93
C PHE A 44 3.86 14.47 2.63
N ARG A 45 4.08 13.34 3.32
CA ARG A 45 3.37 12.09 3.02
C ARG A 45 1.91 12.19 3.44
N TRP A 46 1.02 12.40 2.46
CA TRP A 46 -0.41 12.59 2.72
C TRP A 46 -1.29 12.08 1.59
N ASN A 47 -2.40 11.41 1.93
CA ASN A 47 -3.34 10.90 0.94
C ASN A 47 -4.15 12.03 0.33
N LEU A 48 -4.14 12.12 -0.99
CA LEU A 48 -4.82 13.17 -1.75
C LEU A 48 -6.16 12.63 -2.28
N SER A 49 -7.09 12.42 -1.34
CA SER A 49 -8.48 11.99 -1.59
C SER A 49 -9.48 13.07 -1.19
N GLY A 50 -10.77 12.83 -1.37
CA GLY A 50 -11.83 13.78 -1.03
C GLY A 50 -11.63 15.14 -1.69
N THR A 51 -11.72 16.21 -0.89
CA THR A 51 -11.69 17.60 -1.37
C THR A 51 -10.44 17.95 -2.15
N TYR A 52 -9.28 17.32 -1.89
CA TYR A 52 -8.06 17.53 -2.67
C TYR A 52 -8.25 17.22 -4.17
N GLN A 53 -9.11 16.28 -4.51
CA GLN A 53 -9.41 15.90 -5.89
C GLN A 53 -10.72 16.52 -6.38
N GLN A 54 -11.71 16.64 -5.49
CA GLN A 54 -13.05 17.17 -5.83
C GLN A 54 -13.02 18.65 -6.23
N VAL A 55 -11.97 19.39 -5.88
CA VAL A 55 -11.77 20.77 -6.36
C VAL A 55 -11.23 20.82 -7.78
N ILE A 56 -11.01 19.67 -8.41
CA ILE A 56 -10.56 19.49 -9.79
C ILE A 56 -9.25 20.25 -10.03
N PRO A 57 -8.15 19.87 -9.36
CA PRO A 57 -6.83 20.45 -9.62
C PRO A 57 -6.30 20.05 -10.99
N ARG A 58 -5.37 20.85 -11.51
CA ARG A 58 -4.62 20.56 -12.74
C ARG A 58 -3.53 19.53 -12.46
N TYR A 59 -3.35 18.56 -13.37
CA TYR A 59 -2.30 17.52 -13.29
C TYR A 59 -1.19 17.83 -14.28
N ILE A 60 0.03 17.94 -13.78
CA ILE A 60 1.18 18.40 -14.55
C ILE A 60 2.30 17.37 -14.48
N SER A 61 2.98 17.12 -15.59
CA SER A 61 4.22 16.35 -15.64
C SER A 61 5.40 17.24 -16.03
N THR A 62 6.58 16.96 -15.47
CA THR A 62 7.85 17.64 -15.81
C THR A 62 8.99 16.62 -15.91
N ASP A 63 10.07 17.01 -16.57
CA ASP A 63 11.35 16.30 -16.41
C ASP A 63 11.88 16.39 -14.95
N GLN A 64 13.00 15.72 -14.67
CA GLN A 64 13.61 15.71 -13.33
C GLN A 64 14.08 17.09 -12.85
N ASN A 65 14.41 17.99 -13.78
CA ASN A 65 14.90 19.35 -13.50
C ASN A 65 13.76 20.39 -13.45
N GLY A 66 12.51 19.99 -13.68
CA GLY A 66 11.34 20.88 -13.72
C GLY A 66 11.09 21.54 -15.09
N GLY A 67 11.75 21.07 -16.15
CA GLY A 67 11.48 21.46 -17.53
C GLY A 67 10.35 20.65 -18.17
N ASP A 68 10.02 20.97 -19.43
CA ASP A 68 9.00 20.27 -20.24
C ASP A 68 7.63 20.14 -19.55
N GLU A 69 7.18 21.22 -18.90
CA GLU A 69 5.89 21.24 -18.21
C GLU A 69 4.73 20.99 -19.18
N HIS A 70 3.91 19.96 -18.93
CA HIS A 70 2.71 19.71 -19.71
C HIS A 70 1.60 18.96 -18.95
N GLU A 71 0.35 19.17 -19.37
CA GLU A 71 -0.82 18.44 -18.89
C GLU A 71 -0.97 17.11 -19.63
N PHE A 72 -0.31 16.08 -19.12
CA PHE A 72 -0.22 14.75 -19.74
C PHE A 72 -1.56 13.99 -19.80
N LEU A 73 -2.56 14.34 -18.98
CA LEU A 73 -3.86 13.65 -18.99
C LEU A 73 -4.67 13.93 -20.27
N ASN A 74 -4.46 15.08 -20.91
CA ASN A 74 -5.23 15.50 -22.08
C ASN A 74 -5.09 14.54 -23.28
N ASP A 75 -4.04 13.72 -23.30
CA ASP A 75 -3.78 12.74 -24.36
C ASP A 75 -4.62 11.47 -24.27
N TYR A 76 -5.33 11.28 -23.17
CA TYR A 76 -5.96 10.00 -22.83
C TYR A 76 -7.45 10.11 -22.54
N PHE A 77 -8.03 11.31 -22.66
CA PHE A 77 -9.44 11.56 -22.40
C PHE A 77 -10.12 12.14 -23.63
N PRO A 78 -11.38 11.77 -23.90
CA PRO A 78 -12.08 12.19 -25.12
C PRO A 78 -12.47 13.67 -25.09
N ASP A 79 -12.73 14.22 -23.90
CA ASP A 79 -13.16 15.58 -23.68
C ASP A 79 -12.84 16.02 -22.24
N MET A 80 -12.91 17.34 -22.01
CA MET A 80 -12.61 17.96 -20.72
C MET A 80 -13.66 17.65 -19.65
N GLY A 81 -14.93 17.48 -20.02
CA GLY A 81 -15.99 17.11 -19.08
C GLY A 81 -15.73 15.74 -18.43
N LYS A 82 -15.32 14.77 -19.25
CA LYS A 82 -14.95 13.43 -18.81
C LYS A 82 -13.68 13.43 -17.96
N LEU A 83 -12.64 14.17 -18.37
CA LEU A 83 -11.40 14.33 -17.61
C LEU A 83 -11.66 14.96 -16.24
N ALA A 84 -12.32 16.12 -16.20
CA ALA A 84 -12.61 16.84 -14.98
C ALA A 84 -13.50 16.03 -14.03
N THR A 85 -14.48 15.30 -14.57
CA THR A 85 -15.31 14.36 -13.79
C THR A 85 -14.47 13.21 -13.22
N ALA A 86 -13.53 12.65 -13.98
CA ALA A 86 -12.65 11.59 -13.50
C ALA A 86 -11.72 12.07 -12.38
N ILE A 87 -11.17 13.29 -12.50
CA ILE A 87 -10.41 13.96 -11.44
C ILE A 87 -11.28 14.13 -10.20
N PHE A 88 -12.48 14.70 -10.34
CA PHE A 88 -13.42 14.84 -9.23
C PHE A 88 -13.68 13.49 -8.52
N LEU A 89 -13.99 12.46 -9.30
CA LEU A 89 -14.31 11.13 -8.81
C LEU A 89 -13.13 10.46 -8.12
N LYS A 90 -11.87 10.81 -8.41
CA LYS A 90 -10.72 10.30 -7.62
C LYS A 90 -10.84 10.63 -6.14
N GLY A 91 -11.55 11.70 -5.78
CA GLY A 91 -11.83 12.04 -4.39
C GLY A 91 -12.70 11.03 -3.67
N TYR A 92 -13.65 10.39 -4.36
CA TYR A 92 -14.55 9.36 -3.82
C TYR A 92 -14.09 7.93 -4.11
N GLN A 93 -13.52 7.73 -5.29
CA GLN A 93 -13.13 6.45 -5.84
C GLN A 93 -11.67 6.18 -5.49
N TRP A 94 -11.42 6.20 -4.18
CA TRP A 94 -10.15 5.89 -3.55
C TRP A 94 -10.33 4.64 -2.69
N PRO A 95 -9.40 3.65 -2.71
CA PRO A 95 -8.13 3.59 -3.43
C PRO A 95 -8.29 3.29 -4.94
N PHE A 96 -7.17 3.07 -5.64
CA PHE A 96 -7.13 2.52 -7.00
C PHE A 96 -8.00 1.26 -7.11
N ASP A 97 -8.74 1.12 -8.20
CA ASP A 97 -9.57 -0.05 -8.47
C ASP A 97 -9.55 -0.37 -9.98
N PRO A 98 -9.12 -1.57 -10.41
CA PRO A 98 -9.04 -1.92 -11.82
C PRO A 98 -10.41 -1.89 -12.51
N ARG A 99 -11.53 -1.96 -11.76
CA ARG A 99 -12.89 -1.85 -12.31
C ARG A 99 -13.23 -0.44 -12.76
N LYS A 100 -12.47 0.57 -12.32
CA LYS A 100 -12.70 2.00 -12.59
C LYS A 100 -11.66 2.57 -13.56
N VAL A 101 -10.97 1.70 -14.29
CA VAL A 101 -9.94 2.06 -15.27
C VAL A 101 -10.54 2.27 -16.67
N THR A 102 -11.46 1.39 -17.08
CA THR A 102 -12.11 1.48 -18.40
C THR A 102 -13.06 2.67 -18.48
N ASP A 103 -13.49 3.01 -19.70
CA ASP A 103 -14.42 4.09 -19.99
C ASP A 103 -13.96 5.46 -19.45
N HIS A 104 -12.63 5.67 -19.44
CA HIS A 104 -11.98 6.86 -18.91
C HIS A 104 -12.40 7.14 -17.45
N GLY A 105 -12.50 6.07 -16.65
CA GLY A 105 -12.83 6.15 -15.23
C GLY A 105 -11.68 6.74 -14.41
N SER A 106 -11.98 7.06 -13.15
CA SER A 106 -11.03 7.76 -12.28
C SER A 106 -9.71 7.02 -12.09
N SER A 107 -9.71 5.68 -12.07
CA SER A 107 -8.48 4.90 -11.90
C SER A 107 -7.59 4.82 -13.14
N LEU A 108 -8.02 5.34 -14.29
CA LEU A 108 -7.12 5.61 -15.40
C LEU A 108 -6.05 6.65 -15.00
N ILE A 109 -6.40 7.63 -14.16
CA ILE A 109 -5.47 8.65 -13.69
C ILE A 109 -4.32 8.02 -12.89
N ASP A 110 -4.60 7.03 -12.03
CA ASP A 110 -3.55 6.32 -11.28
C ASP A 110 -2.56 5.63 -12.23
N ILE A 111 -3.05 4.99 -13.32
CA ILE A 111 -2.21 4.36 -14.35
C ILE A 111 -1.32 5.39 -15.04
N LEU A 112 -1.88 6.53 -15.43
CA LEU A 112 -1.15 7.58 -16.14
C LEU A 112 -0.11 8.25 -15.24
N VAL A 113 -0.42 8.50 -13.97
CA VAL A 113 0.56 8.98 -12.98
C VAL A 113 1.70 7.97 -12.81
N TYR A 114 1.39 6.67 -12.70
CA TYR A 114 2.42 5.63 -12.63
C TYR A 114 3.29 5.59 -13.90
N ARG A 115 2.69 5.75 -15.08
CA ARG A 115 3.44 5.77 -16.35
C ARG A 115 4.45 6.91 -16.39
N GLU A 116 4.03 8.13 -16.06
CA GLU A 116 4.94 9.27 -16.00
C GLU A 116 6.04 9.04 -14.94
N THR A 117 5.65 8.68 -13.71
CA THR A 117 6.60 8.62 -12.59
C THR A 117 7.54 7.41 -12.61
N VAL A 118 7.05 6.23 -12.99
CA VAL A 118 7.81 4.97 -12.88
C VAL A 118 8.37 4.50 -14.23
N GLN A 119 7.64 4.68 -15.34
CA GLN A 119 8.11 4.20 -16.65
C GLN A 119 8.95 5.24 -17.38
N LYS A 120 8.52 6.51 -17.38
CA LYS A 120 9.27 7.60 -18.01
C LYS A 120 10.28 8.26 -17.07
N GLY A 121 10.14 8.08 -15.76
CA GLY A 121 10.99 8.74 -14.78
C GLY A 121 10.79 10.26 -14.79
N GLN A 122 9.56 10.72 -14.97
CA GLN A 122 9.14 12.12 -14.83
C GLN A 122 8.66 12.42 -13.41
N ARG A 123 8.45 13.70 -13.11
CA ARG A 123 7.82 14.17 -11.86
C ARG A 123 6.40 14.61 -12.17
N VAL A 124 5.46 14.28 -11.30
CA VAL A 124 4.04 14.62 -11.50
C VAL A 124 3.54 15.46 -10.33
N PHE A 125 2.72 16.46 -10.62
CA PHE A 125 2.24 17.42 -9.64
C PHE A 125 0.75 17.68 -9.77
N LEU A 126 0.15 18.09 -8.65
CA LEU A 126 -1.13 18.79 -8.62
C LEU A 126 -0.89 20.30 -8.50
N ASP A 127 -1.55 21.06 -9.36
CA ASP A 127 -1.60 22.52 -9.31
C ASP A 127 -3.02 22.94 -8.88
N TYR A 128 -3.12 23.56 -7.70
CA TYR A 128 -4.37 24.09 -7.17
C TYR A 128 -4.63 25.54 -7.60
N THR A 129 -3.65 26.21 -8.21
CA THR A 129 -3.75 27.63 -8.57
C THR A 129 -4.52 27.85 -9.86
N ARG A 130 -4.64 26.82 -10.72
CA ARG A 130 -5.28 26.88 -12.03
C ARG A 130 -6.20 25.69 -12.27
N ASN A 131 -7.27 25.90 -13.03
CA ASN A 131 -8.09 24.81 -13.55
C ASN A 131 -7.28 23.97 -14.56
N PRO A 132 -7.67 22.70 -14.79
CA PRO A 132 -7.21 21.98 -15.97
C PRO A 132 -7.47 22.79 -17.24
N SER A 133 -6.51 22.80 -18.16
CA SER A 133 -6.68 23.40 -19.48
C SER A 133 -6.71 22.31 -20.54
N GLY A 134 -7.38 22.55 -21.65
CA GLY A 134 -7.39 21.62 -22.76
C GLY A 134 -6.09 21.62 -23.55
N ASN A 135 -5.24 22.64 -23.36
CA ASN A 135 -3.97 22.87 -24.04
C ASN A 135 -4.03 22.65 -25.57
N GLY A 136 -5.14 23.10 -26.19
CA GLY A 136 -5.39 22.93 -27.62
C GLY A 136 -5.77 21.51 -28.08
N LYS A 137 -5.76 20.52 -27.18
CA LYS A 137 -6.18 19.13 -27.46
C LYS A 137 -7.63 18.89 -27.08
N LEU A 138 -8.04 19.43 -25.93
CA LEU A 138 -9.43 19.44 -25.46
C LEU A 138 -9.95 20.88 -25.38
N GLN A 139 -11.25 21.03 -25.12
CA GLN A 139 -11.79 22.32 -24.69
C GLN A 139 -11.25 22.68 -23.30
N ASP A 140 -11.18 23.97 -22.98
CA ASP A 140 -10.83 24.39 -21.63
C ASP A 140 -11.95 24.09 -20.63
N PHE A 141 -11.57 23.96 -19.36
CA PHE A 141 -12.49 23.60 -18.28
C PHE A 141 -13.67 24.56 -18.18
N SER A 142 -14.87 23.99 -18.17
CA SER A 142 -16.11 24.68 -17.81
C SER A 142 -16.97 23.76 -16.94
N PHE A 143 -17.66 24.33 -15.94
CA PHE A 143 -18.56 23.59 -15.07
C PHE A 143 -19.71 22.94 -15.85
N ASP A 144 -20.18 23.56 -16.93
CA ASP A 144 -21.31 23.06 -17.74
C ASP A 144 -20.99 21.75 -18.47
N GLN A 145 -19.71 21.37 -18.55
CA GLN A 145 -19.25 20.10 -19.12
C GLN A 145 -19.20 18.96 -18.08
N LEU A 146 -19.32 19.28 -16.79
CA LEU A 146 -19.23 18.27 -15.73
C LEU A 146 -20.44 17.35 -15.77
N HIS A 147 -20.21 16.07 -15.47
CA HIS A 147 -21.31 15.15 -15.26
C HIS A 147 -22.11 15.53 -13.99
N PRO A 148 -23.41 15.16 -13.91
CA PRO A 148 -24.30 15.60 -12.84
C PRO A 148 -23.76 15.34 -11.43
N GLU A 149 -23.12 14.20 -11.18
CA GLU A 149 -22.57 13.87 -9.86
C GLU A 149 -21.55 14.90 -9.36
N ALA A 150 -20.64 15.36 -10.23
CA ALA A 150 -19.62 16.35 -9.89
C ALA A 150 -20.22 17.76 -9.80
N TYR A 151 -21.05 18.11 -10.79
CA TYR A 151 -21.70 19.42 -10.86
C TYR A 151 -22.61 19.67 -9.65
N ASP A 152 -23.50 18.72 -9.34
CA ASP A 152 -24.44 18.83 -8.23
C ASP A 152 -23.72 18.93 -6.89
N TYR A 153 -22.63 18.18 -6.71
CA TYR A 153 -21.85 18.23 -5.48
C TYR A 153 -21.17 19.59 -5.30
N LEU A 154 -20.54 20.13 -6.34
CA LEU A 154 -19.90 21.45 -6.27
C LEU A 154 -20.94 22.56 -6.07
N THR A 155 -22.10 22.45 -6.72
CA THR A 155 -23.22 23.38 -6.54
C THR A 155 -23.74 23.36 -5.10
N LYS A 156 -24.02 22.16 -4.55
CA LYS A 156 -24.49 22.00 -3.16
C LYS A 156 -23.45 22.41 -2.11
N SER A 157 -22.17 22.43 -2.50
CA SER A 157 -21.06 22.87 -1.65
C SER A 157 -20.76 24.37 -1.79
N ASP A 158 -21.55 25.11 -2.59
CA ASP A 158 -21.31 26.51 -2.96
C ASP A 158 -19.88 26.73 -3.51
N ALA A 159 -19.39 25.77 -4.31
CA ALA A 159 -18.00 25.66 -4.74
C ALA A 159 -17.82 25.77 -6.27
N LEU A 160 -18.76 26.40 -6.98
CA LEU A 160 -18.58 26.82 -8.37
C LEU A 160 -17.72 28.10 -8.43
N LEU A 161 -16.49 28.01 -7.93
CA LEU A 161 -15.53 29.12 -7.83
C LEU A 161 -14.42 28.97 -8.86
N ASP A 162 -13.80 30.09 -9.25
CA ASP A 162 -12.92 30.18 -10.43
C ASP A 162 -11.72 29.22 -10.37
N THR A 163 -11.04 29.09 -9.22
CA THR A 163 -9.82 28.26 -9.12
C THR A 163 -9.97 27.09 -8.14
N PRO A 164 -9.23 25.98 -8.32
CA PRO A 164 -9.28 24.86 -7.39
C PRO A 164 -8.94 25.26 -5.95
N ILE A 165 -8.00 26.18 -5.75
CA ILE A 165 -7.64 26.67 -4.41
C ILE A 165 -8.77 27.45 -3.73
N GLN A 166 -9.55 28.23 -4.48
CA GLN A 166 -10.75 28.90 -3.94
C GLN A 166 -11.83 27.87 -3.56
N ARG A 167 -12.05 26.86 -4.42
CA ARG A 167 -12.95 25.74 -4.13
C ARG A 167 -12.51 24.98 -2.87
N LEU A 168 -11.21 24.71 -2.73
CA LEU A 168 -10.63 24.05 -1.55
C LEU A 168 -10.81 24.90 -0.29
N ALA A 169 -10.57 26.21 -0.36
CA ALA A 169 -10.76 27.12 0.76
C ALA A 169 -12.22 27.19 1.22
N LYS A 170 -13.18 27.11 0.28
CA LYS A 170 -14.60 27.09 0.58
C LYS A 170 -15.06 25.78 1.23
N MET A 171 -14.57 24.65 0.72
CA MET A 171 -15.06 23.32 1.11
C MET A 171 -14.30 22.71 2.29
N ASN A 172 -13.00 22.97 2.39
CA ASN A 172 -12.12 22.37 3.39
C ASN A 172 -10.89 23.28 3.69
N PRO A 173 -11.08 24.44 4.35
CA PRO A 173 -9.96 25.28 4.77
C PRO A 173 -8.87 24.55 5.58
N PRO A 174 -9.19 23.61 6.50
CA PRO A 174 -8.17 22.85 7.23
C PRO A 174 -7.20 22.08 6.34
N ALA A 175 -7.60 21.66 5.14
CA ALA A 175 -6.72 21.00 4.18
C ALA A 175 -5.58 21.91 3.68
N ILE A 176 -5.83 23.22 3.57
CA ILE A 176 -4.83 24.23 3.18
C ILE A 176 -3.88 24.47 4.34
N GLU A 177 -4.42 24.66 5.55
CA GLU A 177 -3.62 24.90 6.75
C GLU A 177 -2.72 23.70 7.07
N LEU A 178 -3.18 22.47 6.82
CA LEU A 178 -2.35 21.27 6.99
C LEU A 178 -1.06 21.34 6.16
N TYR A 179 -1.16 21.68 4.87
CA TYR A 179 0.02 21.79 4.01
C TYR A 179 0.88 22.99 4.40
N LYS A 180 0.26 24.12 4.72
CA LYS A 180 0.97 25.33 5.18
C LYS A 180 1.79 25.07 6.45
N ASN A 181 1.23 24.34 7.42
CA ASN A 181 1.91 23.92 8.64
C ASN A 181 3.07 22.93 8.38
N ASN A 182 3.09 22.29 7.21
CA ASN A 182 4.17 21.43 6.74
C ASN A 182 5.07 22.15 5.70
N GLY A 183 5.02 23.49 5.65
CA GLY A 183 5.90 24.31 4.82
C GLY A 183 5.60 24.23 3.31
N ILE A 184 4.35 23.95 2.93
CA ILE A 184 3.89 23.90 1.54
C ILE A 184 2.71 24.86 1.37
N ASP A 185 2.86 25.90 0.55
CA ASP A 185 1.82 26.89 0.28
C ASP A 185 1.04 26.53 -1.00
N LEU A 186 -0.09 25.84 -0.84
CA LEU A 186 -0.97 25.42 -1.96
C LEU A 186 -1.47 26.57 -2.83
N THR A 187 -1.37 27.82 -2.36
CA THR A 187 -1.74 29.01 -3.14
C THR A 187 -0.66 29.45 -4.13
N LYS A 188 0.56 28.88 -4.04
CA LYS A 188 1.74 29.32 -4.78
C LYS A 188 2.56 28.21 -5.41
N GLU A 189 2.60 27.02 -4.81
CA GLU A 189 3.47 25.93 -5.26
C GLU A 189 2.67 24.67 -5.64
N HIS A 190 3.21 23.91 -6.59
CA HIS A 190 2.65 22.62 -6.99
C HIS A 190 2.97 21.53 -5.96
N VAL A 191 2.05 20.59 -5.78
CA VAL A 191 2.24 19.45 -4.88
C VAL A 191 2.72 18.24 -5.67
N GLU A 192 3.95 17.79 -5.42
CA GLU A 192 4.49 16.59 -6.06
C GLU A 192 3.81 15.32 -5.55
N ILE A 193 3.40 14.44 -6.48
CA ILE A 193 2.58 13.26 -6.20
C ILE A 193 3.14 11.98 -6.82
N ALA A 194 2.73 10.85 -6.25
CA ALA A 194 2.86 9.54 -6.85
C ALA A 194 1.67 8.65 -6.44
N VAL A 195 1.53 7.50 -7.10
CA VAL A 195 0.66 6.43 -6.57
C VAL A 195 1.44 5.68 -5.49
N CYS A 196 0.99 5.83 -4.25
CA CYS A 196 1.67 5.35 -3.04
C CYS A 196 0.93 4.16 -2.43
N VAL A 197 1.68 3.27 -1.77
CA VAL A 197 1.08 2.31 -0.84
C VAL A 197 0.52 3.04 0.38
N GLN A 198 -0.68 2.65 0.81
CA GLN A 198 -1.36 3.29 1.95
C GLN A 198 -1.72 2.34 3.07
N HIS A 199 -2.22 1.17 2.75
CA HIS A 199 -2.63 0.21 3.76
C HIS A 199 -2.39 -1.21 3.29
N ASN A 200 -2.00 -2.08 4.22
CA ASN A 200 -1.85 -3.50 3.99
C ASN A 200 -3.09 -4.27 4.45
N ASN A 201 -3.85 -4.82 3.50
CA ASN A 201 -5.07 -5.55 3.84
C ASN A 201 -4.78 -7.00 4.25
N GLY A 202 -3.74 -7.58 3.64
CA GLY A 202 -3.10 -8.82 4.08
C GLY A 202 -2.19 -8.60 5.28
N GLY A 203 -1.42 -9.63 5.61
CA GLY A 203 -0.47 -9.60 6.73
C GLY A 203 -0.33 -10.95 7.39
N LEU A 204 0.05 -10.96 8.66
CA LEU A 204 0.10 -12.16 9.48
C LEU A 204 -1.31 -12.67 9.79
N ARG A 205 -1.46 -13.98 9.87
CA ARG A 205 -2.71 -14.64 10.22
C ARG A 205 -2.92 -14.57 11.74
N GLY A 206 -4.05 -14.03 12.15
CA GLY A 206 -4.57 -14.18 13.52
C GLY A 206 -5.84 -15.04 13.56
N ASN A 207 -6.11 -15.66 14.70
CA ASN A 207 -7.40 -16.23 15.03
C ASN A 207 -8.37 -15.12 15.51
N ILE A 208 -9.56 -15.50 16.01
CA ILE A 208 -10.55 -14.53 16.52
C ILE A 208 -10.06 -13.75 17.75
N TRP A 209 -9.05 -14.26 18.46
CA TRP A 209 -8.38 -13.61 19.60
C TRP A 209 -7.10 -12.91 19.20
N TRP A 210 -6.86 -12.76 17.89
CA TRP A 210 -5.68 -12.09 17.35
C TRP A 210 -4.35 -12.80 17.64
N GLU A 211 -4.39 -14.06 18.07
CA GLU A 211 -3.21 -14.91 18.21
C GLU A 211 -2.85 -15.56 16.87
N SER A 212 -1.56 -15.61 16.54
CA SER A 212 -1.06 -16.25 15.34
C SER A 212 -1.02 -17.79 15.44
N ASN A 213 -0.48 -18.46 14.42
CA ASN A 213 -0.18 -19.89 14.52
C ASN A 213 1.02 -20.19 15.43
N VAL A 214 1.88 -19.20 15.66
CA VAL A 214 2.93 -19.27 16.67
C VAL A 214 2.31 -18.80 17.99
N LYS A 215 2.26 -19.70 18.97
CA LYS A 215 1.69 -19.38 20.28
C LYS A 215 2.43 -18.20 20.91
N HIS A 216 1.71 -17.39 21.67
CA HIS A 216 2.21 -16.16 22.30
C HIS A 216 2.60 -15.03 21.33
N LEU A 217 2.41 -15.18 20.02
CA LEU A 217 2.59 -14.10 19.04
C LEU A 217 1.23 -13.53 18.62
N PHE A 218 1.01 -12.24 18.88
CA PHE A 218 -0.24 -11.54 18.60
C PHE A 218 -0.03 -10.43 17.56
N PRO A 219 -0.23 -10.70 16.25
CA PRO A 219 -0.15 -9.66 15.23
C PRO A 219 -1.38 -8.76 15.33
N VAL A 220 -1.26 -7.56 15.90
CA VAL A 220 -2.37 -6.62 16.13
C VAL A 220 -2.28 -5.39 15.21
N GLY A 221 -3.45 -4.92 14.76
CA GLY A 221 -3.56 -3.82 13.82
C GLY A 221 -3.18 -4.23 12.39
N GLU A 222 -2.53 -3.33 11.66
CA GLU A 222 -2.26 -3.49 10.23
C GLU A 222 -1.22 -4.56 9.89
N VAL A 223 -0.46 -5.05 10.87
CA VAL A 223 0.42 -6.21 10.65
C VAL A 223 -0.39 -7.50 10.45
N ASN A 224 -1.70 -7.50 10.78
CA ASN A 224 -2.61 -8.62 10.61
C ASN A 224 -3.44 -8.50 9.33
N GLY A 225 -3.57 -9.60 8.57
CA GLY A 225 -4.36 -9.63 7.34
C GLY A 225 -5.88 -9.73 7.53
N THR A 226 -6.47 -8.89 8.36
CA THR A 226 -7.90 -8.95 8.73
C THR A 226 -8.87 -8.38 7.70
N HIS A 227 -8.38 -7.76 6.62
CA HIS A 227 -9.22 -6.87 5.79
C HIS A 227 -9.62 -7.45 4.42
N GLY A 228 -9.16 -8.65 4.08
CA GLY A 228 -9.49 -9.30 2.81
C GLY A 228 -9.03 -8.51 1.59
N ILE A 229 -9.81 -8.52 0.50
CA ILE A 229 -9.47 -7.82 -0.75
C ILE A 229 -9.76 -6.32 -0.64
N TYR A 230 -10.93 -5.96 -0.09
CA TYR A 230 -11.39 -4.59 0.04
C TYR A 230 -11.56 -4.22 1.51
N ARG A 231 -10.65 -3.41 2.03
CA ARG A 231 -10.81 -2.79 3.35
C ARG A 231 -11.87 -1.68 3.29
N PRO A 232 -12.93 -1.75 4.11
CA PRO A 232 -13.88 -0.65 4.28
C PRO A 232 -13.22 0.59 4.91
N GLY A 233 -13.67 1.78 4.54
CA GLY A 233 -13.20 3.03 5.14
C GLY A 233 -13.34 3.01 6.68
N GLY A 234 -12.33 3.50 7.40
CA GLY A 234 -12.33 3.57 8.87
C GLY A 234 -12.02 2.25 9.61
N SER A 235 -12.11 1.08 8.97
CA SER A 235 -11.99 -0.20 9.68
C SER A 235 -10.59 -0.50 10.25
N ALA A 236 -9.54 0.18 9.78
CA ALA A 236 -8.17 -0.04 10.25
C ALA A 236 -7.98 0.40 11.71
N LEU A 237 -8.63 1.51 12.12
CA LEU A 237 -8.60 1.98 13.50
C LEU A 237 -9.32 0.98 14.42
N ASN A 238 -10.49 0.50 13.98
CA ASN A 238 -11.26 -0.51 14.69
C ASN A 238 -10.46 -1.81 14.86
N ALA A 239 -9.78 -2.26 13.80
CA ALA A 239 -8.91 -3.43 13.82
C ALA A 239 -7.78 -3.29 14.85
N GLY A 240 -7.15 -2.11 14.93
CA GLY A 240 -6.13 -1.84 15.95
C GLY A 240 -6.68 -1.85 17.38
N GLN A 241 -7.79 -1.15 17.64
CA GLN A 241 -8.37 -1.00 18.98
C GLN A 241 -9.00 -2.30 19.49
N VAL A 242 -9.90 -2.89 18.70
CA VAL A 242 -10.59 -4.14 19.06
C VAL A 242 -9.61 -5.31 19.09
N GLY A 243 -8.67 -5.37 18.15
CA GLY A 243 -7.65 -6.41 18.13
C GLY A 243 -6.75 -6.39 19.35
N SER A 244 -6.31 -5.19 19.77
CA SER A 244 -5.49 -5.02 20.99
C SER A 244 -6.24 -5.48 22.23
N LEU A 245 -7.51 -5.09 22.36
CA LEU A 245 -8.34 -5.47 23.49
C LEU A 245 -8.53 -6.99 23.57
N ARG A 246 -8.86 -7.64 22.45
CA ARG A 246 -9.06 -9.10 22.40
C ARG A 246 -7.78 -9.87 22.69
N ALA A 247 -6.65 -9.43 22.14
CA ALA A 247 -5.35 -10.01 22.43
C ALA A 247 -5.02 -9.89 23.94
N ALA A 248 -5.19 -8.71 24.54
CA ALA A 248 -4.93 -8.49 25.95
C ALA A 248 -5.82 -9.36 26.87
N MET A 249 -7.12 -9.46 26.56
CA MET A 249 -8.04 -10.33 27.29
C MET A 249 -7.64 -11.80 27.21
N TYR A 250 -7.25 -12.25 26.02
CA TYR A 250 -6.81 -13.62 25.82
C TYR A 250 -5.51 -13.91 26.58
N ILE A 251 -4.51 -13.03 26.49
CA ILE A 251 -3.26 -13.15 27.25
C ILE A 251 -3.56 -13.22 28.75
N ALA A 252 -4.33 -12.28 29.30
CA ALA A 252 -4.66 -12.25 30.72
C ALA A 252 -5.43 -13.50 31.20
N SER A 253 -6.25 -14.09 30.33
CA SER A 253 -7.10 -15.23 30.69
C SER A 253 -6.47 -16.59 30.43
N LYS A 254 -5.50 -16.68 29.50
CA LYS A 254 -4.94 -17.96 29.01
C LYS A 254 -3.45 -18.10 29.22
N TYR A 255 -2.72 -17.00 29.40
CA TYR A 255 -1.27 -16.97 29.61
C TYR A 255 -0.95 -16.34 30.97
N SER A 256 -1.39 -17.02 32.02
CA SER A 256 -1.16 -16.67 33.42
C SER A 256 -0.12 -17.56 34.10
N ASP A 257 0.49 -18.49 33.37
CA ASP A 257 1.56 -19.34 33.88
C ASP A 257 2.81 -18.50 34.17
N GLU A 258 3.57 -18.89 35.20
CA GLU A 258 4.85 -18.27 35.52
C GLU A 258 5.82 -18.39 34.32
N PRO A 259 6.62 -17.35 34.03
CA PRO A 259 7.63 -17.43 32.99
C PRO A 259 8.71 -18.46 33.35
N LEU A 260 9.54 -18.82 32.35
CA LEU A 260 10.73 -19.62 32.57
C LEU A 260 11.63 -18.98 33.63
N SER A 261 12.36 -19.81 34.39
CA SER A 261 13.41 -19.29 35.27
C SER A 261 14.46 -18.55 34.44
N ASP A 262 15.11 -17.53 35.02
CA ASP A 262 16.16 -16.76 34.33
C ASP A 262 17.23 -17.68 33.72
N ARG A 263 17.59 -18.75 34.43
CA ARG A 263 18.55 -19.74 33.96
C ARG A 263 18.04 -20.47 32.72
N ASP A 264 16.86 -21.05 32.77
CA ASP A 264 16.30 -21.82 31.65
C ASP A 264 16.05 -20.93 30.44
N PHE A 265 15.62 -19.68 30.67
CA PHE A 265 15.44 -18.67 29.63
C PHE A 265 16.76 -18.31 28.94
N ILE A 266 17.83 -18.06 29.71
CA ILE A 266 19.16 -17.77 29.17
C ILE A 266 19.72 -18.98 28.42
N ASP A 267 19.62 -20.18 28.99
CA ASP A 267 20.12 -21.41 28.37
C ASP A 267 19.40 -21.67 27.03
N LEU A 268 18.09 -21.44 26.97
CA LEU A 268 17.27 -21.56 25.75
C LEU A 268 17.67 -20.55 24.66
N LEU A 269 17.93 -19.28 25.03
CA LEU A 269 18.19 -18.21 24.06
C LEU A 269 19.66 -18.05 23.68
N THR A 270 20.59 -18.62 24.46
CA THR A 270 22.04 -18.47 24.24
C THR A 270 22.47 -18.76 22.80
N PRO A 271 22.04 -19.86 22.14
CA PRO A 271 22.41 -20.13 20.76
C PRO A 271 21.95 -19.03 19.79
N GLN A 272 20.74 -18.50 19.97
CA GLN A 272 20.19 -17.43 19.14
C GLN A 272 20.95 -16.11 19.33
N ILE A 273 21.23 -15.74 20.59
CA ILE A 273 21.99 -14.54 20.94
C ILE A 273 23.40 -14.63 20.35
N GLN A 274 24.09 -15.76 20.50
CA GLN A 274 25.42 -15.97 19.94
C GLN A 274 25.44 -15.89 18.42
N SER A 275 24.40 -16.41 17.75
CA SER A 275 24.27 -16.31 16.30
C SER A 275 24.13 -14.85 15.85
N ILE A 276 23.24 -14.08 16.48
CA ILE A 276 23.04 -12.66 16.16
C ILE A 276 24.32 -11.88 16.43
N PHE A 277 24.95 -12.09 17.59
CA PHE A 277 26.21 -11.43 17.96
C PHE A 277 27.32 -11.71 16.94
N ARG A 278 27.48 -12.97 16.50
CA ARG A 278 28.47 -13.35 15.50
C ARG A 278 28.20 -12.66 14.16
N SER A 279 26.96 -12.66 13.69
CA SER A 279 26.57 -11.98 12.45
C SER A 279 26.81 -10.47 12.53
N SER A 280 26.42 -9.83 13.63
CA SER A 280 26.68 -8.39 13.84
C SER A 280 28.16 -8.07 13.90
N LYS A 281 28.96 -8.90 14.60
CA LYS A 281 30.41 -8.74 14.64
C LYS A 281 31.04 -8.87 13.26
N MET A 282 30.60 -9.84 12.45
CA MET A 282 31.07 -9.99 11.07
C MET A 282 30.75 -8.76 10.21
N MET A 283 29.57 -8.14 10.37
CA MET A 283 29.23 -6.92 9.64
C MET A 283 30.13 -5.74 10.01
N VAL A 284 30.53 -5.63 11.29
CA VAL A 284 31.40 -4.54 11.78
C VAL A 284 32.86 -4.77 11.41
N ASP A 285 33.35 -6.01 11.54
CA ASP A 285 34.77 -6.33 11.34
C ASP A 285 35.15 -6.37 9.84
N ARG A 286 34.17 -6.45 8.94
CA ARG A 286 34.39 -6.41 7.49
C ARG A 286 34.72 -5.01 7.03
N ASN A 287 35.81 -4.88 6.29
CA ASN A 287 36.21 -3.66 5.60
C ASN A 287 35.82 -3.70 4.11
N ASP A 288 34.63 -4.22 3.84
CA ASP A 288 34.05 -4.44 2.50
C ASP A 288 33.13 -3.27 2.10
N ASP A 289 32.56 -3.34 0.90
CA ASP A 289 31.60 -2.38 0.31
C ASP A 289 30.46 -1.97 1.26
N THR A 290 30.63 -0.82 1.92
CA THR A 290 29.64 -0.22 2.83
C THR A 290 28.43 0.35 2.08
N ASP A 291 28.52 0.52 0.76
CA ASP A 291 27.42 1.04 -0.06
C ASP A 291 26.36 -0.05 -0.32
N LEU A 292 26.66 -1.32 -0.05
CA LEU A 292 25.70 -2.41 -0.15
C LEU A 292 24.45 -2.16 0.70
N LEU A 293 24.58 -1.63 1.92
CA LEU A 293 23.43 -1.37 2.79
C LEU A 293 22.45 -0.37 2.13
N GLN A 294 22.96 0.80 1.73
CA GLN A 294 22.14 1.85 1.13
C GLN A 294 21.58 1.43 -0.23
N SER A 295 22.42 0.83 -1.08
CA SER A 295 22.01 0.38 -2.41
C SER A 295 20.96 -0.75 -2.33
N ALA A 296 21.08 -1.66 -1.36
CA ALA A 296 20.08 -2.71 -1.15
C ALA A 296 18.73 -2.14 -0.73
N ARG A 297 18.71 -1.15 0.18
CA ARG A 297 17.46 -0.51 0.58
C ARG A 297 16.76 0.16 -0.60
N SER A 298 17.52 0.89 -1.40
CA SER A 298 17.03 1.53 -2.63
C SER A 298 16.54 0.50 -3.66
N ASP A 299 17.26 -0.61 -3.84
CA ASP A 299 16.89 -1.70 -4.75
C ASP A 299 15.58 -2.37 -4.32
N ILE A 300 15.44 -2.74 -3.03
CA ILE A 300 14.20 -3.31 -2.50
C ILE A 300 13.01 -2.38 -2.74
N GLN A 301 13.15 -1.11 -2.37
CA GLN A 301 12.10 -0.11 -2.48
C GLN A 301 11.69 0.16 -3.93
N THR A 302 12.67 0.29 -4.82
CA THR A 302 12.44 0.51 -6.25
C THR A 302 11.81 -0.71 -6.90
N ARG A 303 12.34 -1.91 -6.63
CA ARG A 303 11.82 -3.18 -7.14
C ARG A 303 10.37 -3.38 -6.73
N MET A 304 10.03 -3.17 -5.46
CA MET A 304 8.67 -3.34 -4.98
C MET A 304 7.70 -2.31 -5.58
N SER A 305 8.08 -1.03 -5.61
CA SER A 305 7.24 0.01 -6.21
C SER A 305 7.02 -0.21 -7.71
N ARG A 306 7.97 -0.82 -8.42
CA ARG A 306 7.90 -1.07 -9.87
C ARG A 306 7.20 -2.39 -10.24
N TYR A 307 7.40 -3.46 -9.46
CA TYR A 307 6.95 -4.81 -9.84
C TYR A 307 5.95 -5.44 -8.87
N GLY A 308 5.90 -4.96 -7.62
CA GLY A 308 5.05 -5.49 -6.55
C GLY A 308 3.94 -4.54 -6.07
N ALA A 309 3.80 -3.37 -6.69
CA ALA A 309 2.78 -2.38 -6.32
C ALA A 309 1.44 -2.67 -7.00
N HIS A 310 0.71 -1.61 -7.40
CA HIS A 310 -0.60 -1.72 -8.01
C HIS A 310 -0.57 -2.13 -9.49
N ILE A 311 0.58 -2.10 -10.17
CA ILE A 311 0.75 -2.64 -11.54
C ILE A 311 1.68 -3.85 -11.46
N ARG A 312 1.21 -5.02 -11.90
CA ARG A 312 1.94 -6.30 -11.78
C ARG A 312 1.96 -7.03 -13.11
N ASN A 313 3.02 -7.80 -13.34
CA ASN A 313 3.18 -8.57 -14.57
C ASN A 313 3.78 -9.95 -14.27
N ALA A 314 3.08 -11.01 -14.70
CA ALA A 314 3.48 -12.39 -14.50
C ALA A 314 4.80 -12.75 -15.20
N ALA A 315 5.12 -12.11 -16.32
CA ALA A 315 6.36 -12.34 -17.05
C ALA A 315 7.58 -11.84 -16.27
N THR A 316 7.47 -10.70 -15.59
CA THR A 316 8.61 -10.11 -14.86
C THR A 316 8.73 -10.63 -13.43
N ILE A 317 7.62 -11.01 -12.77
CA ILE A 317 7.63 -11.34 -11.34
C ILE A 317 8.59 -12.49 -11.00
N LYS A 318 8.74 -13.49 -11.87
CA LYS A 318 9.62 -14.66 -11.62
C LYS A 318 11.09 -14.25 -11.57
N GLN A 319 11.51 -13.38 -12.50
CA GLN A 319 12.85 -12.80 -12.49
C GLN A 319 13.04 -11.94 -11.23
N THR A 320 12.06 -11.09 -10.91
CA THR A 320 12.08 -10.22 -9.72
C THR A 320 12.25 -11.01 -8.41
N ILE A 321 11.57 -12.16 -8.28
CA ILE A 321 11.73 -13.07 -7.13
C ILE A 321 13.17 -13.61 -7.05
N SER A 322 13.73 -14.08 -8.18
CA SER A 322 15.10 -14.59 -8.21
C SER A 322 16.13 -13.51 -7.81
N GLU A 323 15.96 -12.28 -8.30
CA GLU A 323 16.81 -11.15 -7.94
C GLU A 323 16.69 -10.78 -6.46
N ALA A 324 15.48 -10.82 -5.90
CA ALA A 324 15.26 -10.58 -4.48
C ALA A 324 16.00 -11.58 -3.59
N TRP A 325 15.94 -12.87 -3.92
CA TRP A 325 16.69 -13.92 -3.22
C TRP A 325 18.20 -13.76 -3.34
N LYS A 326 18.71 -13.42 -4.52
CA LYS A 326 20.13 -13.12 -4.72
C LYS A 326 20.59 -11.95 -3.84
N LEU A 327 19.79 -10.89 -3.76
CA LEU A 327 20.07 -9.76 -2.87
C LEU A 327 20.08 -10.19 -1.41
N TYR A 328 19.10 -10.99 -0.97
CA TYR A 328 19.03 -11.46 0.41
C TYR A 328 20.26 -12.29 0.80
N HIS A 329 20.67 -13.24 -0.03
CA HIS A 329 21.89 -14.01 0.21
C HIS A 329 23.14 -13.13 0.23
N ARG A 330 23.25 -12.18 -0.70
CA ARG A 330 24.35 -11.21 -0.71
C ARG A 330 24.39 -10.39 0.57
N LEU A 331 23.25 -9.91 1.08
CA LEU A 331 23.18 -9.18 2.34
C LEU A 331 23.63 -10.05 3.52
N GLN A 332 23.22 -11.32 3.57
CA GLN A 332 23.65 -12.24 4.63
C GLN A 332 25.16 -12.50 4.60
N THR A 333 25.77 -12.60 3.41
CA THR A 333 27.17 -13.04 3.28
C THR A 333 28.17 -11.93 3.06
N GLN A 334 27.78 -10.73 2.62
CA GLN A 334 28.70 -9.66 2.20
C GLN A 334 28.42 -8.30 2.83
N MET A 335 27.28 -8.10 3.51
CA MET A 335 27.00 -6.80 4.14
C MET A 335 28.05 -6.46 5.20
N SER A 336 28.58 -5.24 5.10
CA SER A 336 29.41 -4.56 6.09
C SER A 336 28.70 -3.27 6.54
N VAL A 337 29.11 -2.72 7.68
CA VAL A 337 28.66 -1.42 8.17
C VAL A 337 29.86 -0.52 8.42
N ALA A 338 29.74 0.77 8.12
CA ALA A 338 30.81 1.74 8.34
C ALA A 338 31.03 2.02 9.83
N SER A 339 30.00 1.81 10.66
CA SER A 339 30.10 1.91 12.11
C SER A 339 29.08 1.05 12.83
N ILE A 340 29.30 0.82 14.13
CA ILE A 340 28.36 0.10 14.99
C ILE A 340 26.96 0.75 15.04
N ARG A 341 26.87 2.05 14.72
CA ARG A 341 25.60 2.80 14.72
C ARG A 341 24.65 2.36 13.60
N GLU A 342 25.19 1.80 12.51
CA GLU A 342 24.42 1.33 11.35
C GLU A 342 23.91 -0.11 11.51
N LEU A 343 24.31 -0.83 12.57
CA LEU A 343 23.87 -2.22 12.78
C LEU A 343 22.36 -2.36 12.86
N ALA A 344 21.66 -1.40 13.48
CA ALA A 344 20.21 -1.41 13.55
C ALA A 344 19.57 -1.34 12.15
N GLU A 345 20.12 -0.49 11.28
CA GLU A 345 19.66 -0.35 9.89
C GLU A 345 19.99 -1.59 9.05
N ALA A 346 21.16 -2.20 9.27
CA ALA A 346 21.56 -3.43 8.61
C ALA A 346 20.61 -4.59 8.94
N ILE A 347 20.30 -4.79 10.22
CA ILE A 347 19.34 -5.81 10.68
C ILE A 347 17.94 -5.52 10.12
N GLN A 348 17.50 -4.26 10.17
CA GLN A 348 16.20 -3.86 9.61
C GLN A 348 16.14 -4.12 8.10
N THR A 349 17.22 -3.88 7.36
CA THR A 349 17.28 -4.11 5.91
C THR A 349 17.19 -5.60 5.57
N LEU A 350 17.77 -6.49 6.38
CA LEU A 350 17.57 -7.94 6.24
C LEU A 350 16.10 -8.33 6.46
N ASP A 351 15.44 -7.81 7.49
CA ASP A 351 14.02 -8.06 7.75
C ASP A 351 13.13 -7.57 6.61
N ILE A 352 13.39 -6.37 6.10
CA ILE A 352 12.64 -5.78 4.99
C ILE A 352 12.87 -6.55 3.70
N CYS A 353 14.09 -7.01 3.44
CA CYS A 353 14.41 -7.84 2.28
C CYS A 353 13.61 -9.16 2.31
N LEU A 354 13.56 -9.81 3.47
CA LEU A 354 12.76 -11.03 3.65
C LEU A 354 11.25 -10.76 3.53
N THR A 355 10.75 -9.68 4.14
CA THR A 355 9.35 -9.25 4.00
C THR A 355 9.01 -9.07 2.52
N HIS A 356 9.85 -8.34 1.78
CA HIS A 356 9.70 -8.10 0.36
C HIS A 356 9.66 -9.40 -0.45
N ILE A 357 10.56 -10.36 -0.17
CA ILE A 357 10.55 -11.69 -0.81
C ILE A 357 9.21 -12.40 -0.58
N MET A 358 8.72 -12.44 0.66
CA MET A 358 7.47 -13.13 1.00
C MET A 358 6.26 -12.55 0.25
N TYR A 359 6.23 -11.22 0.06
CA TYR A 359 5.18 -10.56 -0.71
C TYR A 359 5.29 -10.86 -2.22
N LEU A 360 6.50 -10.81 -2.78
CA LEU A 360 6.72 -11.16 -4.19
C LEU A 360 6.35 -12.62 -4.48
N GLU A 361 6.71 -13.54 -3.58
CA GLU A 361 6.40 -14.97 -3.68
C GLU A 361 4.89 -15.24 -3.62
N ALA A 362 4.16 -14.48 -2.79
CA ALA A 362 2.70 -14.50 -2.76
C ALA A 362 2.09 -14.00 -4.08
N MET A 363 2.66 -12.92 -4.65
CA MET A 363 2.22 -12.38 -5.95
C MET A 363 2.50 -13.37 -7.09
N GLY A 364 3.67 -14.01 -7.10
CA GLY A 364 4.03 -15.06 -8.05
C GLY A 364 3.06 -16.23 -7.99
N GLU A 365 2.78 -16.75 -6.79
CA GLU A 365 1.82 -17.84 -6.58
C GLU A 365 0.41 -17.46 -7.03
N TYR A 366 -0.04 -16.24 -6.71
CA TYR A 366 -1.34 -15.74 -7.14
C TYR A 366 -1.46 -15.75 -8.68
N MET A 367 -0.42 -15.29 -9.39
CA MET A 367 -0.40 -15.28 -10.86
C MET A 367 -0.26 -16.68 -11.45
N ASP A 368 0.53 -17.59 -10.84
CA ASP A 368 0.64 -18.99 -11.25
C ASP A 368 -0.71 -19.74 -11.10
N LYS A 369 -1.58 -19.32 -10.18
CA LYS A 369 -2.98 -19.77 -10.06
C LYS A 369 -3.96 -19.00 -10.95
N LYS A 370 -3.47 -18.36 -12.01
CA LYS A 370 -4.25 -17.59 -12.99
C LYS A 370 -5.00 -16.40 -12.39
N GLY A 371 -4.48 -15.83 -11.30
CA GLY A 371 -5.02 -14.62 -10.70
C GLY A 371 -4.83 -13.41 -11.60
N LYS A 372 -5.91 -12.66 -11.82
CA LYS A 372 -5.98 -11.44 -12.64
C LYS A 372 -6.19 -10.20 -11.77
N SER A 373 -6.59 -9.08 -12.35
CA SER A 373 -6.82 -7.83 -11.63
C SER A 373 -8.00 -7.92 -10.66
N ARG A 374 -7.81 -7.40 -9.43
CA ARG A 374 -8.85 -7.25 -8.39
C ARG A 374 -8.36 -6.29 -7.30
N GLY A 375 -9.25 -5.91 -6.39
CA GLY A 375 -8.85 -5.12 -5.23
C GLY A 375 -8.27 -3.79 -5.67
N SER A 376 -7.06 -3.50 -5.21
CA SER A 376 -6.32 -2.29 -5.55
C SER A 376 -5.04 -2.60 -6.34
N TYR A 377 -5.09 -3.59 -7.24
CA TYR A 377 -4.03 -3.81 -8.23
C TYR A 377 -4.57 -4.32 -9.58
N LEU A 378 -3.78 -4.07 -10.61
CA LEU A 378 -3.93 -4.54 -11.96
C LEU A 378 -2.83 -5.57 -12.25
N VAL A 379 -3.23 -6.68 -12.87
CA VAL A 379 -2.32 -7.66 -13.46
C VAL A 379 -2.41 -7.52 -14.98
N VAL A 380 -1.26 -7.28 -15.61
CA VAL A 380 -1.15 -7.21 -17.06
C VAL A 380 -1.51 -8.57 -17.65
N ASP A 381 -2.42 -8.56 -18.63
CA ASP A 381 -2.93 -9.72 -19.35
C ASP A 381 -2.90 -9.40 -20.85
N PRO A 382 -1.98 -10.01 -21.64
CA PRO A 382 -1.88 -9.77 -23.08
C PRO A 382 -3.18 -10.05 -23.86
N TYR A 383 -4.06 -10.89 -23.32
CA TYR A 383 -5.35 -11.24 -23.91
C TYR A 383 -6.50 -10.37 -23.38
N GLY A 384 -6.19 -9.44 -22.49
CA GLY A 384 -7.14 -8.52 -21.87
C GLY A 384 -7.52 -7.34 -22.75
N LYS A 385 -8.24 -6.40 -22.15
CA LYS A 385 -8.67 -5.15 -22.78
C LYS A 385 -7.71 -4.02 -22.41
N LYS A 386 -7.53 -3.07 -23.33
CA LYS A 386 -6.79 -1.83 -23.04
C LYS A 386 -7.59 -0.96 -22.06
N PRO A 387 -6.92 -0.18 -21.19
CA PRO A 387 -7.58 0.84 -20.36
C PRO A 387 -8.34 1.89 -21.18
N CYS A 388 -7.72 2.40 -22.24
CA CYS A 388 -8.30 3.30 -23.24
C CYS A 388 -7.62 3.05 -24.60
N ALA A 389 -8.11 3.67 -25.68
CA ALA A 389 -7.60 3.45 -27.03
C ALA A 389 -6.14 3.93 -27.19
N ASP A 390 -5.78 5.03 -26.54
CA ASP A 390 -4.50 5.73 -26.65
C ASP A 390 -3.37 5.08 -25.84
N LEU A 391 -3.69 4.13 -24.95
CA LEU A 391 -2.69 3.32 -24.26
C LEU A 391 -2.28 2.09 -25.08
N GLY A 392 -1.01 1.74 -24.98
CA GLY A 392 -0.41 0.62 -25.71
C GLY A 392 -0.91 -0.76 -25.22
N ASP A 393 -0.56 -1.81 -25.96
CA ASP A 393 -0.97 -3.19 -25.65
C ASP A 393 -0.31 -3.72 -24.36
N GLU A 394 0.79 -3.12 -23.92
CA GLU A 394 1.47 -3.44 -22.65
C GLU A 394 0.61 -3.16 -21.41
N TRP A 395 -0.47 -2.40 -21.56
CA TRP A 395 -1.41 -2.04 -20.50
C TRP A 395 -2.67 -2.92 -20.45
N ARG A 396 -2.80 -3.90 -21.35
CA ARG A 396 -3.97 -4.78 -21.36
C ARG A 396 -4.13 -5.49 -20.04
N PHE A 397 -5.37 -5.61 -19.58
CA PHE A 397 -5.69 -6.30 -18.35
C PHE A 397 -7.05 -7.00 -18.43
N SER A 398 -7.24 -7.93 -17.51
CA SER A 398 -8.51 -8.61 -17.29
C SER A 398 -8.85 -8.57 -15.81
N LEU A 399 -10.14 -8.52 -15.50
CA LEU A 399 -10.63 -8.73 -14.13
C LEU A 399 -10.74 -10.23 -13.84
N ASN A 400 -10.66 -10.60 -12.57
CA ASN A 400 -11.02 -11.96 -12.18
C ASN A 400 -12.51 -12.23 -12.41
N GLU A 401 -12.81 -13.46 -12.80
CA GLU A 401 -14.17 -14.00 -12.75
C GLU A 401 -14.60 -14.22 -11.30
N LYS A 402 -15.91 -14.13 -11.03
CA LYS A 402 -16.47 -14.24 -9.67
C LYS A 402 -16.15 -15.59 -9.02
N ASN A 403 -16.15 -16.66 -9.81
CA ASN A 403 -15.87 -18.04 -9.41
C ASN A 403 -14.38 -18.45 -9.56
N ALA A 404 -13.48 -17.52 -9.90
CA ALA A 404 -12.06 -17.83 -9.97
C ALA A 404 -11.55 -18.38 -8.63
N LEU A 405 -10.71 -19.42 -8.67
CA LEU A 405 -10.13 -20.06 -7.46
C LEU A 405 -9.60 -19.03 -6.47
N VAL A 406 -8.85 -18.05 -6.99
CA VAL A 406 -8.19 -17.02 -6.19
C VAL A 406 -9.19 -16.14 -5.44
N ASN A 407 -10.44 -16.00 -5.91
CA ASN A 407 -11.51 -15.24 -5.25
C ASN A 407 -12.29 -16.09 -4.22
N GLN A 408 -12.14 -17.41 -4.25
CA GLN A 408 -12.84 -18.34 -3.35
C GLN A 408 -11.94 -18.87 -2.24
N LYS A 409 -10.64 -18.52 -2.27
CA LYS A 409 -9.64 -19.01 -1.34
C LYS A 409 -8.72 -17.90 -0.84
N ILE A 410 -8.19 -18.12 0.35
CA ILE A 410 -7.16 -17.32 0.97
C ILE A 410 -5.82 -18.01 0.69
N LEU A 411 -4.88 -17.25 0.12
CA LEU A 411 -3.50 -17.70 -0.02
C LEU A 411 -2.76 -17.51 1.29
N GLU A 412 -2.26 -18.61 1.85
CA GLU A 412 -1.38 -18.63 3.02
C GLU A 412 0.06 -18.97 2.62
N LEU A 413 1.03 -18.25 3.19
CA LEU A 413 2.46 -18.51 3.03
C LEU A 413 3.18 -18.47 4.37
N TRP A 414 4.22 -19.29 4.52
CA TRP A 414 5.12 -19.26 5.67
C TRP A 414 6.49 -19.77 5.27
N MET A 415 7.49 -19.54 6.11
CA MET A 415 8.80 -20.16 5.97
C MET A 415 8.90 -21.34 6.93
N ASP A 416 9.34 -22.50 6.44
CA ASP A 416 9.57 -23.67 7.29
C ASP A 416 10.94 -23.62 8.00
N GLU A 417 11.19 -24.61 8.85
CA GLU A 417 12.45 -24.76 9.60
C GLU A 417 13.71 -24.86 8.72
N ASN A 418 13.54 -25.24 7.44
CA ASN A 418 14.61 -25.33 6.45
C ASN A 418 14.75 -24.05 5.62
N SER A 419 14.12 -22.95 6.06
CA SER A 419 14.07 -21.66 5.35
C SER A 419 13.43 -21.73 3.96
N ARG A 420 12.53 -22.71 3.72
CA ARG A 420 11.81 -22.82 2.44
C ARG A 420 10.43 -22.20 2.58
N ILE A 421 10.01 -21.48 1.54
CA ILE A 421 8.66 -20.91 1.48
C ILE A 421 7.67 -22.01 1.13
N GLN A 422 6.70 -22.17 2.02
CA GLN A 422 5.56 -23.05 1.85
C GLN A 422 4.32 -22.23 1.52
N LYS A 423 3.43 -22.81 0.72
CA LYS A 423 2.25 -22.13 0.15
C LYS A 423 1.04 -23.04 0.22
N ARG A 424 -0.11 -22.51 0.62
CA ARG A 424 -1.38 -23.24 0.53
C ARG A 424 -2.56 -22.32 0.29
N TRP A 425 -3.63 -22.88 -0.27
CA TRP A 425 -4.89 -22.18 -0.50
C TRP A 425 -5.98 -22.78 0.38
N VAL A 426 -6.49 -21.99 1.32
CA VAL A 426 -7.57 -22.40 2.24
C VAL A 426 -8.87 -21.71 1.87
N ASP A 427 -10.01 -22.27 2.26
CA ASP A 427 -11.30 -21.66 1.93
C ASP A 427 -11.47 -20.29 2.61
N ILE A 428 -12.17 -19.38 1.94
CA ILE A 428 -12.58 -18.11 2.56
C ILE A 428 -13.46 -18.40 3.78
N ARG A 429 -13.32 -17.57 4.81
CA ARG A 429 -14.16 -17.66 6.00
C ARG A 429 -15.58 -17.22 5.65
N PRO A 430 -16.64 -17.94 6.07
CA PRO A 430 -18.00 -17.51 5.84
C PRO A 430 -18.27 -16.19 6.57
N VAL A 431 -19.16 -15.37 6.01
CA VAL A 431 -19.69 -14.21 6.74
C VAL A 431 -20.47 -14.76 7.94
N PRO A 432 -20.17 -14.31 9.17
CA PRO A 432 -20.90 -14.79 10.35
C PRO A 432 -22.38 -14.41 10.25
N ASN A 433 -23.26 -15.25 10.79
CA ASN A 433 -24.67 -14.88 10.95
C ASN A 433 -24.75 -13.82 12.07
N GLU A 434 -25.38 -12.67 11.79
CA GLU A 434 -25.63 -11.66 12.81
C GLU A 434 -26.76 -12.13 13.73
N GLU A 435 -26.42 -12.46 14.99
CA GLU A 435 -27.40 -12.90 15.99
C GLU A 435 -28.01 -11.75 16.81
N GLY A 436 -27.53 -10.51 16.64
CA GLY A 436 -27.94 -9.36 17.46
C GLY A 436 -28.10 -8.05 16.69
N TRP A 437 -29.14 -7.29 17.05
CA TRP A 437 -29.38 -5.92 16.57
C TRP A 437 -28.42 -4.94 17.25
N PHE A 438 -27.77 -4.05 16.49
CA PHE A 438 -26.68 -3.19 16.98
C PHE A 438 -27.04 -2.44 18.27
N GLU A 439 -28.23 -1.84 18.33
CA GLU A 439 -28.68 -1.04 19.46
C GLU A 439 -28.86 -1.88 20.74
N ASN A 440 -29.18 -3.17 20.59
CA ASN A 440 -29.28 -4.09 21.72
C ASN A 440 -27.89 -4.48 22.23
N VAL A 441 -26.99 -4.89 21.33
CA VAL A 441 -25.61 -5.24 21.68
C VAL A 441 -24.88 -4.05 22.30
N TRP A 442 -25.10 -2.85 21.77
CA TRP A 442 -24.52 -1.62 22.29
C TRP A 442 -25.07 -1.25 23.68
N ARG A 443 -26.38 -1.41 23.91
CA ARG A 443 -26.96 -1.24 25.24
C ARG A 443 -26.34 -2.22 26.24
N ASP A 444 -26.25 -3.49 25.88
CA ASP A 444 -25.70 -4.53 26.75
C ASP A 444 -24.22 -4.27 27.07
N PHE A 445 -23.44 -3.78 26.10
CA PHE A 445 -22.06 -3.33 26.32
C PHE A 445 -21.98 -2.17 27.31
N ARG A 446 -22.81 -1.12 27.13
CA ARG A 446 -22.83 0.04 28.04
C ARG A 446 -23.28 -0.32 29.46
N GLU A 447 -24.13 -1.33 29.58
CA GLU A 447 -24.61 -1.85 30.87
C GLU A 447 -23.67 -2.91 31.48
N GLY A 448 -22.54 -3.21 30.84
CA GLY A 448 -21.55 -4.19 31.32
C GLY A 448 -22.04 -5.64 31.26
N LYS A 449 -23.11 -5.92 30.51
CA LYS A 449 -23.71 -7.25 30.36
C LYS A 449 -22.98 -8.11 29.35
N THR A 450 -22.25 -7.48 28.42
CA THR A 450 -21.37 -8.17 27.48
C THR A 450 -20.05 -7.42 27.36
N ILE A 451 -18.98 -8.17 27.09
CA ILE A 451 -17.68 -7.65 26.73
C ILE A 451 -17.37 -8.27 25.36
N PHE A 452 -17.78 -7.57 24.29
CA PHE A 452 -17.64 -7.91 22.86
C PHE A 452 -17.61 -9.40 22.47
#